data_AF-A0AAD0BXB0-F1
#
_entry.id   AF-A0AAD0BXB0-F1
#
_cell.length_a   1.000
_cell.length_b   1.000
_cell.length_c   1.000
_cell.angle_alpha   90.00
_cell.angle_beta   90.00
_cell.angle_gamma   90.00
#
_symmetry.space_group_name_H-M   'P 1'
#
loop_
_entity.id
_entity.type
_entity.pdbx_description
1 polymer ?
#
loop_
_entity_poly.entity_id
_entity_poly.type
_entity_poly.pdbx_seq_one_letter_code
_entity_poly.pdbx_strand_id
1 'polypeptide(L)'
;MPATRWSLMVCLLLPIAAPAQTNVYKCVDGPHPVYQQTPCQGRAAWRWEVPAEQSLSRGAVVPAVTQPKPSRRPRRATRAQGALITISTDAAACERARRQRERELLKRRRLDFVQRRQLDDAVYGACQ
;
A
#
# COMPACT_ATOMS: atom_id res chain seq x y z
N MET A 1 9.57 -49.74 34.69
CA MET A 1 9.04 -48.40 34.34
C MET A 1 9.84 -47.75 33.20
N PRO A 2 9.77 -48.27 31.95
CA PRO A 2 10.47 -47.68 30.81
C PRO A 2 9.68 -46.57 30.10
N ALA A 3 8.34 -46.62 30.15
CA ALA A 3 7.46 -45.69 29.43
C ALA A 3 7.61 -44.23 29.89
N THR A 4 7.85 -44.00 31.18
CA THR A 4 7.99 -42.65 31.76
C THR A 4 9.27 -41.94 31.30
N ARG A 5 10.35 -42.70 31.06
CA ARG A 5 11.65 -42.16 30.61
C ARG A 5 11.60 -41.73 29.14
N TRP A 6 10.86 -42.47 28.32
CA TRP A 6 10.69 -42.14 26.90
C TRP A 6 9.82 -40.91 26.69
N SER A 7 8.76 -40.75 27.49
CA SER A 7 7.91 -39.56 27.44
C SER A 7 8.67 -38.27 27.78
N LEU A 8 9.59 -38.32 28.75
CA LEU A 8 10.43 -37.16 29.11
C LEU A 8 11.42 -36.79 27.99
N MET A 9 11.99 -37.78 27.30
CA MET A 9 12.89 -37.55 26.18
C MET A 9 12.17 -36.96 24.96
N VAL A 10 10.94 -37.39 24.69
CA VAL A 10 10.12 -36.82 23.61
C VAL A 10 9.73 -35.37 23.92
N CYS A 11 9.40 -35.03 25.17
CA CYS A 11 9.10 -33.65 25.57
C CYS A 11 10.30 -32.69 25.41
N LEU A 12 11.53 -33.18 25.54
CA LEU A 12 12.76 -32.38 25.37
C LEU A 12 13.08 -32.04 23.91
N LEU A 13 12.47 -32.73 22.95
CA LEU A 13 12.69 -32.55 21.51
C LEU A 13 11.66 -31.63 20.86
N LEU A 14 10.69 -31.09 21.59
CA LEU A 14 9.75 -30.12 21.02
C LEU A 14 10.47 -28.77 20.80
N PRO A 15 10.55 -28.27 19.55
CA PRO A 15 11.07 -26.94 19.29
C PRO A 15 10.10 -25.92 19.89
N ILE A 16 10.60 -25.11 20.82
CA ILE A 16 9.88 -23.94 21.31
C ILE A 16 9.86 -22.95 20.14
N ALA A 17 8.75 -22.90 19.41
CA ALA A 17 8.49 -21.85 18.44
C ALA A 17 8.21 -20.55 19.22
N ALA A 18 9.28 -19.82 19.56
CA ALA A 18 9.12 -18.46 20.04
C ALA A 18 8.49 -17.65 18.89
N PRO A 19 7.36 -16.94 19.12
CA PRO A 19 6.83 -16.05 18.10
C PRO A 19 7.91 -15.02 17.80
N ALA A 20 8.40 -15.00 16.57
CA ALA A 20 9.32 -13.97 16.10
C ALA A 20 8.56 -12.65 16.13
N GLN A 21 8.65 -11.92 17.23
CA GLN A 21 8.11 -10.58 17.35
C GLN A 21 8.84 -9.70 16.34
N THR A 22 8.19 -9.39 15.23
CA THR A 22 8.78 -8.56 14.17
C THR A 22 8.66 -7.11 14.58
N ASN A 23 9.73 -6.54 15.11
CA ASN A 23 9.85 -5.11 15.29
C ASN A 23 10.12 -4.45 13.93
N VAL A 24 9.65 -3.23 13.74
CA VAL A 24 10.08 -2.38 12.63
C VAL A 24 10.58 -1.06 13.19
N TYR A 25 11.74 -0.66 12.70
CA TYR A 25 12.47 0.53 13.12
C TYR A 25 12.44 1.56 12.00
N LYS A 26 12.21 2.82 12.36
CA LYS A 26 12.41 3.97 11.48
C LYS A 26 13.79 4.58 11.74
N CYS A 27 14.75 4.26 10.89
CA CYS A 27 16.11 4.80 10.96
C CYS A 27 16.19 6.09 10.17
N VAL A 28 16.74 7.16 10.77
CA VAL A 28 16.78 8.51 10.17
C VAL A 28 18.20 9.07 10.04
N ASP A 29 19.21 8.27 10.39
CA ASP A 29 20.62 8.71 10.42
C ASP A 29 21.26 8.80 9.02
N GLY A 30 20.58 8.33 7.97
CA GLY A 30 21.02 8.40 6.58
C GLY A 30 20.43 9.60 5.81
N PRO A 31 20.73 9.73 4.51
CA PRO A 31 20.18 10.80 3.67
C PRO A 31 18.65 10.74 3.55
N HIS A 32 18.06 9.55 3.72
CA HIS A 32 16.62 9.33 3.68
C HIS A 32 16.20 8.39 4.83
N PRO A 33 14.97 8.55 5.36
CA PRO A 33 14.43 7.64 6.37
C PRO A 33 14.23 6.23 5.78
N VAL A 34 14.75 5.22 6.47
CA VAL A 34 14.63 3.81 6.09
C VAL A 34 13.85 3.05 7.15
N TYR A 35 12.92 2.19 6.70
CA TYR A 35 12.16 1.30 7.58
C TYR A 35 12.69 -0.13 7.43
N GLN A 36 13.08 -0.76 8.53
CA GLN A 36 13.72 -2.08 8.53
C GLN A 36 13.33 -2.89 9.76
N GLN A 37 13.41 -4.22 9.65
CA GLN A 37 13.15 -5.13 10.77
C GLN A 37 14.36 -5.31 11.70
N THR A 38 15.55 -5.00 11.19
CA THR A 38 16.79 -5.00 11.98
C THR A 38 16.89 -3.68 12.76
N PRO A 39 17.35 -3.69 14.02
CA PRO A 39 17.65 -2.46 14.75
C PRO A 39 18.56 -1.51 13.93
N CYS A 40 18.32 -0.21 14.04
CA CYS A 40 19.20 0.79 13.44
C CYS A 40 20.60 0.68 14.04
N GLN A 41 21.66 0.89 13.24
CA GLN A 41 23.03 0.97 13.78
C GLN A 41 23.20 2.19 14.71
N GLY A 42 22.41 3.25 14.47
CA GLY A 42 22.29 4.42 15.32
C GLY A 42 20.90 4.54 15.96
N ARG A 43 20.36 5.77 16.04
CA ARG A 43 19.13 6.02 16.77
C ARG A 43 17.91 5.76 15.89
N ALA A 44 17.05 4.86 16.35
CA ALA A 44 15.71 4.74 15.80
C ALA A 44 14.88 5.96 16.21
N ALA A 45 14.31 6.67 15.23
CA ALA A 45 13.34 7.71 15.51
C ALA A 45 12.05 7.12 16.08
N TRP A 46 11.68 5.91 15.62
CA TRP A 46 10.50 5.20 16.08
C TRP A 46 10.72 3.68 16.01
N ARG A 47 10.06 2.94 16.90
CA ARG A 47 9.97 1.48 16.90
C ARG A 47 8.52 1.07 17.10
N TRP A 48 8.02 0.16 16.28
CA TRP A 48 6.74 -0.49 16.51
C TRP A 48 6.88 -2.00 16.48
N GLU A 49 6.10 -2.66 17.34
CA GLU A 49 5.93 -4.10 17.34
C GLU A 49 4.80 -4.43 16.35
N VAL A 50 5.07 -5.36 15.42
CA VAL A 50 4.04 -5.89 14.54
C VAL A 50 3.51 -7.18 15.17
N PRO A 51 2.23 -7.24 15.56
CA PRO A 51 1.62 -8.47 16.07
C PRO A 51 1.78 -9.60 15.06
N ALA A 52 2.05 -10.81 15.54
CA ALA A 52 2.25 -12.00 14.71
C ALA A 52 0.96 -12.52 14.06
N GLU A 53 -0.16 -11.79 14.18
CA GLU A 53 -1.45 -12.12 13.60
C GLU A 53 -1.32 -12.24 12.08
N GLN A 54 -1.16 -13.49 11.65
CA GLN A 54 -1.31 -14.04 10.31
C GLN A 54 -0.95 -13.04 9.21
N SER A 55 0.35 -12.81 9.02
CA SER A 55 0.84 -12.38 7.71
C SER A 55 0.39 -13.45 6.71
N LEU A 56 -0.75 -13.22 6.05
CA LEU A 56 -1.18 -14.03 4.92
C LEU A 56 0.03 -14.12 4.00
N SER A 57 0.58 -15.33 3.88
CA SER A 57 1.77 -15.58 3.09
C SER A 57 1.52 -14.93 1.74
N ARG A 58 2.26 -13.85 1.44
CA ARG A 58 2.16 -13.20 0.13
C ARG A 58 2.57 -14.29 -0.84
N GLY A 59 1.57 -14.87 -1.52
CA GLY A 59 1.74 -16.03 -2.38
C GLY A 59 2.95 -15.79 -3.28
N ALA A 60 3.71 -16.85 -3.56
CA ALA A 60 4.96 -16.78 -4.31
C ALA A 60 4.81 -15.78 -5.47
N VAL A 61 5.52 -14.65 -5.38
CA VAL A 61 5.58 -13.70 -6.48
C VAL A 61 6.38 -14.44 -7.54
N VAL A 62 5.68 -15.09 -8.46
CA VAL A 62 6.28 -15.64 -9.67
C VAL A 62 6.84 -14.42 -10.40
N PRO A 63 8.17 -14.29 -10.55
CA PRO A 63 8.69 -13.25 -11.40
C PRO A 63 8.08 -13.49 -12.77
N ALA A 64 7.35 -12.51 -13.30
CA ALA A 64 6.83 -12.58 -14.65
C ALA A 64 8.02 -12.65 -15.60
N VAL A 65 8.41 -13.88 -15.96
CA VAL A 65 9.40 -14.12 -17.01
C VAL A 65 8.69 -13.82 -18.32
N THR A 66 8.75 -12.56 -18.73
CA THR A 66 8.39 -12.17 -20.09
C THR A 66 9.38 -12.85 -21.02
N GLN A 67 8.99 -13.96 -21.64
CA GLN A 67 9.81 -14.58 -22.68
C GLN A 67 10.02 -13.55 -23.80
N PRO A 68 11.27 -13.20 -24.15
CA PRO A 68 11.51 -12.34 -25.29
C PRO A 68 11.22 -13.14 -26.56
N LYS A 69 10.06 -12.86 -27.19
CA LYS A 69 9.76 -13.36 -28.52
C LYS A 69 10.74 -12.73 -29.52
N PRO A 70 11.54 -13.50 -30.28
CA PRO A 70 12.45 -12.90 -31.26
C PRO A 70 11.63 -12.35 -32.44
N SER A 71 11.32 -11.05 -32.38
CA SER A 71 10.74 -10.31 -33.49
C SER A 71 11.86 -9.81 -34.40
N ARG A 72 12.19 -10.58 -35.43
CA ARG A 72 13.03 -10.13 -36.55
C ARG A 72 12.20 -9.26 -37.50
N ARG A 73 11.87 -8.03 -37.09
CA ARG A 73 11.31 -7.01 -37.98
C ARG A 73 12.06 -5.68 -37.79
N PRO A 74 12.34 -4.95 -38.88
CA PRO A 74 13.06 -3.68 -38.81
C PRO A 74 12.24 -2.71 -37.96
N ARG A 75 12.90 -2.21 -36.92
CA ARG A 75 12.34 -1.34 -35.89
C ARG A 75 12.09 0.04 -36.50
N ARG A 76 10.91 0.23 -37.09
CA ARG A 76 10.41 1.59 -37.37
C ARG A 76 10.22 2.27 -36.01
N ALA A 77 10.87 3.42 -35.81
CA ALA A 77 10.76 4.23 -34.62
C ALA A 77 9.30 4.68 -34.43
N THR A 78 8.50 3.83 -33.79
CA THR A 78 7.17 4.18 -33.31
C THR A 78 7.42 5.00 -32.06
N ARG A 79 7.07 6.29 -32.10
CA ARG A 79 7.00 7.13 -30.91
C ARG A 79 6.16 6.36 -29.89
N ALA A 80 6.73 6.09 -28.72
CA ALA A 80 5.96 5.55 -27.60
C ALA A 80 4.90 6.60 -27.23
N GLN A 81 3.65 6.36 -27.65
CA GLN A 81 2.52 7.13 -27.17
C GLN A 81 2.18 6.57 -25.79
N GLY A 82 2.51 7.32 -24.74
CA GLY A 82 2.08 6.98 -23.39
C GLY A 82 0.57 6.89 -23.35
N ALA A 83 0.03 5.78 -22.83
CA ALA A 83 -1.39 5.68 -22.56
C ALA A 83 -1.73 6.60 -21.38
N LEU A 84 -2.54 7.62 -21.63
CA LEU A 84 -3.08 8.48 -20.58
C LEU A 84 -4.14 7.66 -19.83
N ILE A 85 -3.89 7.35 -18.56
CA ILE A 85 -4.90 6.80 -17.66
C ILE A 85 -5.83 7.96 -17.31
N THR A 86 -7.03 7.98 -17.89
CA THR A 86 -8.04 8.99 -17.59
C THR A 86 -8.57 8.78 -16.18
N ILE A 87 -8.40 9.78 -15.31
CA ILE A 87 -8.83 9.74 -13.91
C ILE A 87 -10.37 9.80 -13.77
N SER A 88 -11.07 10.31 -14.78
CA SER A 88 -12.53 10.45 -14.84
C SER A 88 -13.06 10.07 -16.21
N THR A 89 -14.26 9.51 -16.26
CA THR A 89 -14.94 9.15 -17.51
C THR A 89 -15.30 10.37 -18.38
N ASP A 90 -15.72 11.48 -17.76
CA ASP A 90 -15.96 12.79 -18.40
C ASP A 90 -15.26 13.92 -17.61
N ALA A 91 -14.06 14.29 -18.05
CA ALA A 91 -13.30 15.38 -17.45
C ALA A 91 -14.02 16.73 -17.53
N ALA A 92 -14.81 16.97 -18.59
CA ALA A 92 -15.52 18.23 -18.76
C ALA A 92 -16.72 18.35 -17.80
N ALA A 93 -17.44 17.25 -17.55
CA ALA A 93 -18.50 17.21 -16.54
C ALA A 93 -17.96 17.44 -15.13
N CYS A 94 -16.86 16.75 -14.77
CA CYS A 94 -16.20 16.92 -13.47
C CYS A 94 -15.78 18.39 -13.24
N GLU A 95 -15.15 19.03 -14.22
CA GLU A 95 -14.73 20.43 -14.11
C GLU A 95 -15.92 21.41 -14.06
N ARG A 96 -17.02 21.12 -14.77
CA ARG A 96 -18.26 21.91 -14.64
C ARG A 96 -18.84 21.80 -13.23
N ALA A 97 -18.88 20.61 -12.64
CA ALA A 97 -19.39 20.39 -11.28
C ALA A 97 -18.54 21.12 -10.22
N ARG A 98 -17.20 21.08 -10.36
CA ARG A 98 -16.28 21.83 -9.49
C ARG A 98 -16.52 23.33 -9.53
N ARG A 99 -16.62 23.91 -10.73
CA ARG A 99 -16.95 25.34 -10.91
C ARG A 99 -18.33 25.71 -10.35
N GLN A 100 -19.30 24.81 -10.41
CA GLN A 100 -20.61 25.03 -9.81
C GLN A 100 -20.52 25.08 -8.28
N ARG A 101 -19.81 24.13 -7.66
CA ARG A 101 -19.56 24.12 -6.22
C ARG A 101 -18.88 25.41 -5.75
N GLU A 102 -17.83 25.85 -6.43
CA GLU A 102 -17.14 27.11 -6.11
C GLU A 102 -18.09 28.31 -6.17
N ARG A 103 -18.92 28.40 -7.22
CA ARG A 103 -19.93 29.45 -7.33
C ARG A 103 -20.94 29.43 -6.19
N GLU A 104 -21.41 28.25 -5.77
CA GLU A 104 -22.33 28.14 -4.63
C GLU A 104 -21.68 28.50 -3.30
N LEU A 105 -20.41 28.14 -3.10
CA LEU A 105 -19.63 28.53 -1.93
C LEU A 105 -19.39 30.05 -1.88
N LEU A 106 -19.22 30.70 -3.03
CA LEU A 106 -19.08 32.16 -3.11
C LEU A 106 -20.40 32.90 -2.84
N LYS A 107 -21.54 32.34 -3.25
CA LYS A 107 -22.87 32.96 -3.05
C LYS A 107 -23.29 32.98 -1.58
N ARG A 108 -22.88 31.98 -0.78
CA ARG A 108 -23.35 31.78 0.60
C ARG A 108 -22.18 31.86 1.57
N ARG A 109 -22.15 32.93 2.37
CA ARG A 109 -21.08 33.20 3.37
C ARG A 109 -20.94 32.09 4.43
N ARG A 110 -22.03 31.40 4.76
CA ARG A 110 -22.05 30.20 5.61
C ARG A 110 -23.02 29.18 5.03
N LEU A 111 -22.51 27.98 4.78
CA LEU A 111 -23.31 26.79 4.53
C LEU A 111 -23.28 25.93 5.79
N ASP A 112 -24.39 25.27 6.07
CA ASP A 112 -24.38 24.19 7.05
C ASP A 112 -23.57 22.99 6.54
N PHE A 113 -23.10 22.14 7.46
CA PHE A 113 -22.32 20.94 7.15
C PHE A 113 -23.03 20.05 6.12
N VAL A 114 -24.34 19.82 6.29
CA VAL A 114 -25.13 18.97 5.38
C VAL A 114 -25.16 19.57 3.97
N GLN A 115 -25.37 20.88 3.87
CA GLN A 115 -25.41 21.58 2.58
C GLN A 115 -24.06 21.53 1.87
N ARG A 116 -22.96 21.69 2.63
CA ARG A 116 -21.62 21.59 2.07
C ARG A 116 -21.31 20.18 1.59
N ARG A 117 -21.73 19.17 2.35
CA ARG A 117 -21.59 17.76 1.97
C ARG A 117 -22.35 17.45 0.67
N GLN A 118 -23.57 17.94 0.51
CA GLN A 118 -24.34 17.74 -0.73
C GLN A 118 -23.62 18.29 -1.97
N LEU A 119 -22.92 19.42 -1.85
CA LEU A 119 -22.10 19.96 -2.94
C LEU A 119 -20.89 19.07 -3.24
N ASP A 120 -20.28 18.48 -2.21
CA ASP A 120 -19.15 17.56 -2.37
C ASP A 120 -19.60 16.24 -3.03
N ASP A 121 -20.72 15.67 -2.59
CA ASP A 121 -21.30 14.44 -3.15
C ASP A 121 -21.70 14.63 -4.63
N ALA A 122 -22.22 15.81 -5.00
CA ALA A 122 -22.52 16.16 -6.39
C ALA A 122 -21.26 16.24 -7.28
N VAL A 123 -20.14 16.76 -6.74
CA VAL A 123 -18.86 16.75 -7.46
C VAL A 123 -18.33 15.33 -7.59
N TYR A 124 -18.41 14.53 -6.52
CA TYR A 124 -17.96 13.14 -6.53
C TYR A 124 -18.68 12.32 -7.60
N GLY A 125 -20.02 12.42 -7.66
CA GLY A 125 -20.82 11.72 -8.68
C GLY A 125 -20.49 12.13 -10.11
N ALA A 126 -20.11 13.39 -10.34
CA ALA A 126 -19.73 13.88 -11.67
C ALA A 126 -18.29 13.53 -12.09
N CYS A 127 -17.46 13.08 -11.15
CA CYS A 127 -16.04 12.78 -11.39
C CYS A 127 -15.71 11.29 -11.38
N GLN A 128 -16.68 10.40 -11.09
CA GLN A 128 -16.55 8.96 -11.30
C GLN A 128 -16.43 8.63 -12.79
#